data_AF-A0A9E8LWG4-F1
#
_entry.id   AF-A0A9E8LWG4-F1
#
_cell.length_a   1.000
_cell.length_b   1.000
_cell.length_c   1.000
_cell.angle_alpha   90.00
_cell.angle_beta   90.00
_cell.angle_gamma   90.00
#
_symmetry.space_group_name_H-M   'P 1'
#
loop_
_entity.id
_entity.type
_entity.pdbx_description
1 polymer ?
#
loop_
_entity_poly.entity_id
_entity_poly.type
_entity_poly.pdbx_seq_one_letter_code
_entity_poly.pdbx_strand_id
1 'polypeptide(L)' 'MALLYHAVNLSNDSKKQAIIQELLKLGVTEFKGRKVDELDFYEAKHALSIERVKRS' A
#
# COMPACT_ATOMS: atom_id res chain seq x y z
N MET A 1 23.90 3.52 -12.60
CA MET A 1 22.55 2.90 -12.58
C MET A 1 22.15 2.24 -11.25
N ALA A 2 23.02 2.17 -10.22
CA ALA A 2 22.62 1.67 -8.89
C ALA A 2 21.87 2.71 -8.02
N LEU A 3 22.18 4.01 -8.19
CA LEU A 3 21.57 5.10 -7.41
C LEU A 3 20.07 5.28 -7.66
N LEU A 4 19.61 5.10 -8.90
CA LEU A 4 18.20 5.20 -9.27
C LEU A 4 17.36 4.08 -8.64
N TYR A 5 17.90 2.86 -8.60
CA TYR A 5 17.20 1.71 -8.02
C TYR A 5 16.98 1.88 -6.51
N HIS A 6 18.01 2.37 -5.81
CA HIS A 6 17.92 2.66 -4.37
C HIS A 6 16.93 3.79 -4.06
N ALA A 7 16.93 4.87 -4.84
CA ALA A 7 16.02 6.00 -4.64
C ALA A 7 14.55 5.61 -4.89
N VAL A 8 14.29 4.78 -5.90
CA VAL A 8 12.94 4.28 -6.21
C VAL A 8 12.44 3.34 -5.11
N ASN A 9 13.28 2.45 -4.59
CA ASN A 9 12.89 1.55 -3.50
C ASN A 9 12.58 2.31 -2.21
N LEU A 10 13.41 3.29 -1.83
CA LEU A 10 13.15 4.13 -0.66
C LEU A 10 11.83 4.92 -0.79
N SER A 11 11.53 5.41 -1.99
CA SER A 11 10.27 6.10 -2.28
C SER A 11 9.06 5.15 -2.18
N ASN A 12 9.22 3.90 -2.62
CA ASN A 12 8.15 2.91 -2.58
C ASN A 12 7.82 2.46 -1.16
N ASP A 13 8.81 2.30 -0.27
CA ASP A 13 8.57 1.99 1.14
C ASP A 13 7.79 3.11 1.85
N SER A 14 8.17 4.36 1.60
CA SER A 14 7.48 5.52 2.18
C SER A 14 6.03 5.60 1.68
N LYS A 15 5.81 5.36 0.39
CA LYS A 15 4.46 5.34 -0.20
C LYS A 15 3.64 4.14 0.28
N LYS A 16 4.27 2.97 0.48
CA LYS A 16 3.61 1.77 1.04
C LYS A 16 3.06 2.08 2.42
N GLN A 17 3.86 2.66 3.32
CA GLN A 17 3.38 3.03 4.66
C GLN A 17 2.21 4.02 4.60
N ALA A 18 2.27 5.03 3.73
CA ALA A 18 1.17 5.97 3.55
C ALA A 18 -0.13 5.27 3.09
N ILE A 19 -0.03 4.33 2.16
CA ILE A 19 -1.17 3.54 1.67
C ILE A 19 -1.74 2.65 2.78
N ILE A 20 -0.90 1.97 3.55
CA ILE A 20 -1.32 1.12 4.66
C ILE A 20 -2.05 1.96 5.71
N GLN A 21 -1.52 3.13 6.08
CA GLN A 21 -2.19 4.06 6.98
C GLN A 21 -3.56 4.50 6.45
N GLU A 22 -3.69 4.71 5.13
CA GLU A 22 -4.97 5.06 4.52
C GLU A 22 -5.97 3.89 4.56
N LEU A 23 -5.52 2.67 4.27
CA LEU A 23 -6.32 1.45 4.42
C LEU A 23 -6.82 1.30 5.86
N LEU A 24 -5.94 1.47 6.84
CA LEU A 24 -6.29 1.41 8.27
C LEU A 24 -7.30 2.51 8.65
N LYS A 25 -7.16 3.73 8.13
CA LYS A 25 -8.13 4.82 8.33
C LYS A 25 -9.50 4.51 7.73
N LEU A 26 -9.54 3.75 6.64
CA LEU A 26 -10.78 3.24 6.05
C LEU A 26 -11.35 2.06 6.85
N GLY A 27 -10.64 1.55 7.86
CA GLY A 27 -11.05 0.37 8.64
C GLY A 27 -10.68 -0.96 7.97
N VAL A 28 -9.80 -0.93 6.97
CA VAL A 28 -9.35 -2.11 6.23
C VAL A 28 -8.07 -2.61 6.89
N THR A 29 -8.19 -3.70 7.65
CA THR A 29 -7.08 -4.35 8.36
C THR A 29 -6.57 -5.59 7.63
N GLU A 30 -7.39 -6.17 6.76
CA GLU A 30 -7.07 -7.35 5.96
C GLU A 30 -7.51 -7.19 4.51
N PHE A 31 -6.70 -7.70 3.60
CA PHE A 31 -7.00 -7.76 2.18
C PHE A 31 -6.62 -9.13 1.63
N LYS A 32 -7.58 -9.81 0.99
CA LYS A 32 -7.41 -11.19 0.46
C LYS A 32 -6.89 -12.19 1.51
N GLY A 33 -7.33 -12.07 2.76
CA GLY A 33 -6.94 -12.97 3.85
C GLY A 33 -5.52 -12.76 4.39
N ARG A 34 -4.85 -11.66 4.03
CA ARG A 34 -3.57 -11.23 4.61
C ARG A 34 -3.73 -9.87 5.27
N LYS A 35 -2.93 -9.59 6.31
CA LYS A 35 -2.95 -8.28 6.97
C LYS A 35 -2.44 -7.21 6.03
N VAL A 36 -2.99 -6.00 6.11
CA VAL A 36 -2.54 -4.87 5.25
C VAL A 36 -1.07 -4.51 5.49
N ASP A 37 -0.55 -4.75 6.69
CA ASP A 37 0.87 -4.57 7.04
C ASP A 37 1.81 -5.54 6.33
N GLU A 38 1.30 -6.72 5.93
CA GLU A 38 2.07 -7.77 5.25
C GLU A 38 2.05 -7.60 3.72
N LEU A 39 1.25 -6.68 3.19
CA LEU A 39 1.11 -6.47 1.75
C LEU A 39 2.33 -5.77 1.15
N ASP A 40 2.75 -6.18 -0.04
CA ASP A 40 3.71 -5.42 -0.83
C ASP A 40 3.13 -4.10 -1.33
N PHE A 41 3.99 -3.17 -1.76
CA PHE A 41 3.57 -1.84 -2.24
C PHE A 41 2.45 -1.91 -3.30
N TYR A 42 2.57 -2.81 -4.28
CA TYR A 42 1.57 -2.98 -5.34
C TYR A 42 0.27 -3.58 -4.82
N GLU A 43 0.33 -4.51 -3.87
CA GLU A 43 -0.85 -5.13 -3.27
C GLU A 43 -1.62 -4.13 -2.40
N ALA A 44 -0.90 -3.37 -1.57
CA ALA A 44 -1.47 -2.30 -0.76
C ALA A 44 -2.14 -1.23 -1.64
N LYS A 45 -1.47 -0.82 -2.74
CA LYS A 45 -2.03 0.13 -3.70
C LYS A 45 -3.31 -0.40 -4.36
N HIS A 46 -3.31 -1.67 -4.74
CA HIS A 46 -4.48 -2.30 -5.35
C HIS A 46 -5.65 -2.42 -4.36
N ALA A 47 -5.37 -2.79 -3.11
CA ALA A 47 -6.36 -2.81 -2.04
C ALA A 47 -7.00 -1.44 -1.85
N LEU A 48 -6.18 -0.39 -1.80
CA LEU A 48 -6.66 0.98 -1.60
C LEU A 48 -7.54 1.45 -2.77
N SER A 49 -7.16 1.15 -4.00
CA SER A 49 -7.97 1.47 -5.18
C SER A 49 -9.35 0.80 -5.13
N ILE A 50 -9.42 -0.49 -4.79
CA ILE A 50 -10.70 -1.20 -4.66
C ILE A 50 -11.56 -0.58 -3.58
N GLU A 51 -10.98 -0.29 -2.42
CA GLU A 51 -11.73 0.25 -1.28
C GLU A 51 -12.22 1.68 -1.52
N ARG A 52 -11.45 2.49 -2.25
CA ARG A 52 -11.90 3.80 -2.72
C ARG A 52 -13.05 3.69 -3.72
N VAL A 53 -12.96 2.78 -4.69
CA VAL A 53 -14.03 2.56 -5.68
C VAL A 53 -15.32 2.06 -5.02
N LYS A 54 -15.24 1.15 -4.04
CA LYS A 54 -16.42 0.68 -3.30
C LYS A 54 -17.12 1.76 -2.48
N ARG A 55 -16.38 2.80 -2.07
CA ARG A 55 -16.88 3.90 -1.22
C ARG A 55 -17.27 5.15 -2.01
N SER A 56 -16.98 5.18 -3.31
CA SER A 56 -17.44 6.22 -4.24
C SER A 56 -18.89 6.03 -4.66
#